data_AF-A0A9E3GX33-F1
#
_entry.id   AF-A0A9E3GX33-F1
#
_cell.length_a   1.000
_cell.length_b   1.000
_cell.length_c   1.000
_cell.angle_alpha   90.00
_cell.angle_beta   90.00
_cell.angle_gamma   90.00
#
_symmetry.space_group_name_H-M   'P 1'
#
loop_
_entity.id
_entity.type
_entity.pdbx_description
1 polymer ?
#
loop_
_entity_poly.entity_id
_entity_poly.type
_entity_poly.pdbx_seq_one_letter_code
_entity_poly.pdbx_strand_id
1 'polypeptide(L)'
;DGYLISWNNREAHGFRVSDDAFGFGPIHRSSLLERRTREELAEGPVSLGEAVDITALAATTDLRAQELMPLLERVMGATPPAGLDPRAGRMWELLRTWAADDLGHRRDHDADGEYEHAQAVAIMDAWWGDTPEHPDSSRLIDAIFEAGQPIDPFEALGLEVSDGNLRGHVGSAFQDHAYAHPHKDLRQVLGDDVTDPFSRTYCGNGDPDRCAQRLWTSLSETAAALEEEFGTADVDAWRREVADDDIRHVAVGVVGVPAIHWQNRPTFQQVVDVGGTLDEPVAPAPVRPAPGPRPLPATGGGASLLGLALLLLAGLSLRGRRREPLATRR
;
A
#
# COMPACT_ATOMS: atom_id res chain seq x y z
N ASP A 1 -6.22 28.04 2.84
CA ASP A 1 -6.52 26.68 2.34
C ASP A 1 -7.89 26.20 2.79
N GLY A 2 -8.28 26.33 4.08
CA GLY A 2 -9.68 26.10 4.49
C GLY A 2 -10.06 24.63 4.69
N TYR A 3 -9.08 23.73 4.74
CA TYR A 3 -9.26 22.31 5.02
C TYR A 3 -8.11 21.80 5.91
N LEU A 4 -8.29 20.63 6.50
CA LEU A 4 -7.25 19.88 7.20
C LEU A 4 -7.30 18.42 6.78
N ILE A 5 -6.15 17.86 6.47
CA ILE A 5 -5.97 16.43 6.19
C ILE A 5 -4.97 15.90 7.20
N SER A 6 -5.26 14.72 7.72
CA SER A 6 -4.32 13.98 8.54
C SER A 6 -4.44 12.51 8.22
N TRP A 7 -3.28 11.88 7.97
CA TRP A 7 -3.16 10.43 7.90
C TRP A 7 -1.87 9.99 8.58
N ASN A 8 -1.81 10.29 9.88
CA ASN A 8 -0.66 10.06 10.77
C ASN A 8 0.63 10.83 10.40
N ASN A 9 0.55 11.80 9.49
CA ASN A 9 1.63 12.73 9.21
C ASN A 9 1.89 13.69 10.39
N ARG A 10 3.01 14.42 10.36
CA ARG A 10 3.35 15.45 11.35
C ARG A 10 2.22 16.48 11.51
N GLU A 11 2.00 16.89 12.75
CA GLU A 11 0.87 17.70 13.18
C GLU A 11 1.00 19.17 12.76
N ALA A 12 2.22 19.71 12.80
CA ALA A 12 2.49 21.11 12.48
C ALA A 12 3.96 21.35 12.14
N HIS A 13 4.23 22.47 11.47
CA HIS A 13 5.59 22.95 11.25
C HIS A 13 6.32 23.16 12.59
N GLY A 14 7.52 22.58 12.71
CA GLY A 14 8.34 22.64 13.92
C GLY A 14 7.96 21.64 15.02
N PHE A 15 6.87 20.86 14.85
CA PHE A 15 6.55 19.77 15.76
C PHE A 15 7.55 18.61 15.58
N ARG A 16 8.10 18.14 16.69
CA ARG A 16 9.10 17.06 16.71
C ARG A 16 8.42 15.74 17.03
N VAL A 17 8.85 14.71 16.33
CA VAL A 17 8.51 13.31 16.60
C VAL A 17 9.62 12.68 17.44
N SER A 18 9.44 11.42 17.82
CA SER A 18 10.45 10.64 18.53
C SER A 18 11.80 10.63 17.78
N ASP A 19 12.90 10.48 18.51
CA ASP A 19 14.26 10.51 17.95
C ASP A 19 14.65 9.22 17.18
N ASP A 20 13.74 8.26 17.14
CA ASP A 20 13.78 7.03 16.33
C ASP A 20 12.80 7.04 15.14
N ALA A 21 12.00 8.11 14.95
CA ALA A 21 11.00 8.19 13.89
C ALA A 21 11.56 8.86 12.62
N PHE A 22 12.18 8.06 11.75
CA PHE A 22 12.87 8.53 10.54
C PHE A 22 12.02 8.55 9.26
N GLY A 23 10.82 7.94 9.23
CA GLY A 23 9.97 7.90 8.03
C GLY A 23 9.28 9.23 7.67
N PHE A 24 9.21 10.18 8.60
CA PHE A 24 8.58 11.48 8.34
C PHE A 24 9.43 12.39 7.45
N GLY A 25 8.97 12.64 6.23
CA GLY A 25 9.67 13.49 5.26
C GLY A 25 8.75 14.32 4.35
N PRO A 26 9.23 14.71 3.15
CA PRO A 26 8.49 15.57 2.23
C PRO A 26 7.20 14.95 1.68
N ILE A 27 7.07 13.63 1.74
CA ILE A 27 5.84 12.90 1.43
C ILE A 27 5.51 11.98 2.61
N HIS A 28 4.23 11.65 2.72
CA HIS A 28 3.68 10.70 3.68
C HIS A 28 2.40 10.13 3.07
N ARG A 29 1.80 9.05 3.58
CA ARG A 29 0.52 8.57 3.03
C ARG A 29 -0.62 9.59 3.02
N SER A 30 -0.54 10.66 3.82
CA SER A 30 -1.48 11.79 3.72
C SER A 30 -1.42 12.51 2.37
N SER A 31 -0.31 12.43 1.64
CA SER A 31 -0.15 12.97 0.29
C SER A 31 -1.16 12.36 -0.70
N LEU A 32 -1.57 11.10 -0.49
CA LEU A 32 -2.63 10.43 -1.28
C LEU A 32 -3.97 11.19 -1.23
N LEU A 33 -4.28 11.78 -0.06
CA LEU A 33 -5.46 12.61 0.16
C LEU A 33 -5.21 14.06 -0.26
N GLU A 34 -4.04 14.60 0.06
CA GLU A 34 -3.72 16.02 -0.14
C GLU A 34 -3.77 16.44 -1.60
N ARG A 35 -3.17 15.64 -2.50
CA ARG A 35 -3.16 15.95 -3.93
C ARG A 35 -4.57 16.11 -4.48
N ARG A 36 -5.42 15.11 -4.28
CA ARG A 36 -6.81 15.10 -4.74
C ARG A 36 -7.63 16.21 -4.11
N THR A 37 -7.47 16.42 -2.80
CA THR A 37 -8.20 17.50 -2.12
C THR A 37 -7.84 18.87 -2.67
N ARG A 38 -6.56 19.11 -2.99
CA ARG A 38 -6.13 20.35 -3.64
C ARG A 38 -6.68 20.49 -5.05
N GLU A 39 -6.70 19.42 -5.83
CA GLU A 39 -7.27 19.39 -7.18
C GLU A 39 -8.78 19.70 -7.15
N GLU A 40 -9.56 19.06 -6.30
CA GLU A 40 -11.01 19.31 -6.15
C GLU A 40 -11.29 20.74 -5.64
N LEU A 41 -10.54 21.22 -4.64
CA LEU A 41 -10.71 22.58 -4.11
C LEU A 41 -10.32 23.68 -5.09
N ALA A 42 -9.51 23.38 -6.11
CA ALA A 42 -9.20 24.32 -7.17
C ALA A 42 -10.42 24.58 -8.08
N GLU A 43 -11.31 23.59 -8.22
CA GLU A 43 -12.54 23.68 -9.01
C GLU A 43 -13.70 24.28 -8.20
N GLY A 44 -13.73 24.10 -6.87
CA GLY A 44 -14.73 24.72 -6.01
C GLY A 44 -14.86 24.11 -4.62
N PRO A 45 -15.93 24.45 -3.88
CA PRO A 45 -16.23 23.81 -2.60
C PRO A 45 -16.48 22.32 -2.76
N VAL A 46 -15.85 21.51 -1.91
CA VAL A 46 -16.00 20.05 -1.88
C VAL A 46 -17.27 19.65 -1.15
N SER A 47 -18.13 18.87 -1.80
CA SER A 47 -19.33 18.23 -1.25
C SER A 47 -19.01 16.99 -0.42
N LEU A 48 -20.00 16.46 0.31
CA LEU A 48 -19.83 15.19 1.03
C LEU A 48 -19.54 14.01 0.09
N GLY A 49 -20.09 14.02 -1.12
CA GLY A 49 -19.85 12.97 -2.13
C GLY A 49 -18.40 13.00 -2.60
N GLU A 50 -17.91 14.17 -2.99
CA GLU A 50 -16.51 14.36 -3.41
C GLU A 50 -15.54 14.05 -2.26
N ALA A 51 -15.89 14.35 -1.01
CA ALA A 51 -15.09 13.94 0.16
C ALA A 51 -15.01 12.40 0.30
N VAL A 52 -16.10 11.68 0.05
CA VAL A 52 -16.08 10.20 -0.01
C VAL A 52 -15.17 9.74 -1.15
N ASP A 53 -15.31 10.33 -2.34
CA ASP A 53 -14.54 9.95 -3.52
C ASP A 53 -13.04 10.17 -3.29
N ILE A 54 -12.62 11.31 -2.74
CA ILE A 54 -11.21 11.57 -2.37
C ILE A 54 -10.66 10.43 -1.50
N THR A 55 -11.41 10.00 -0.47
CA THR A 55 -10.96 8.92 0.42
C THR A 55 -10.98 7.54 -0.24
N ALA A 56 -11.97 7.25 -1.09
CA ALA A 56 -12.08 5.99 -1.80
C ALA A 56 -11.00 5.84 -2.87
N LEU A 57 -10.68 6.94 -3.56
CA LEU A 57 -9.55 7.00 -4.48
C LEU A 57 -8.24 6.80 -3.70
N ALA A 58 -7.93 7.65 -2.73
CA ALA A 58 -6.69 7.52 -1.95
C ALA A 58 -6.49 6.12 -1.34
N ALA A 59 -7.56 5.43 -0.96
CA ALA A 59 -7.50 4.09 -0.39
C ALA A 59 -6.98 3.01 -1.35
N THR A 60 -7.04 3.20 -2.66
CA THR A 60 -6.59 2.20 -3.63
C THR A 60 -5.35 2.64 -4.39
N THR A 61 -4.81 3.82 -4.09
CA THR A 61 -3.64 4.38 -4.77
C THR A 61 -2.35 3.92 -4.09
N ASP A 62 -1.36 3.53 -4.89
CA ASP A 62 0.00 3.27 -4.43
C ASP A 62 0.77 4.59 -4.24
N LEU A 63 1.33 4.81 -3.04
CA LEU A 63 2.08 6.03 -2.74
C LEU A 63 3.28 6.21 -3.68
N ARG A 64 3.94 5.11 -4.06
CA ARG A 64 5.13 5.15 -4.91
C ARG A 64 4.74 5.57 -6.32
N ALA A 65 3.60 5.12 -6.83
CA ALA A 65 3.10 5.57 -8.11
C ALA A 65 2.73 7.05 -8.10
N GLN A 66 1.99 7.52 -7.09
CA GLN A 66 1.55 8.91 -7.05
C GLN A 66 2.70 9.91 -6.86
N GLU A 67 3.61 9.62 -5.93
CA GLU A 67 4.61 10.59 -5.47
C GLU A 67 6.01 10.35 -6.06
N LEU A 68 6.38 9.11 -6.34
CA LEU A 68 7.75 8.77 -6.75
C LEU A 68 7.90 8.67 -8.27
N MET A 69 6.94 8.08 -8.98
CA MET A 69 7.01 7.91 -10.44
C MET A 69 7.23 9.24 -11.19
N PRO A 70 6.61 10.37 -10.85
CA PRO A 70 6.90 11.64 -11.52
C PRO A 70 8.37 12.08 -11.42
N LEU A 71 9.04 11.78 -10.30
CA LEU A 71 10.46 12.08 -10.11
C LEU A 71 11.34 11.08 -10.87
N LEU A 72 10.99 9.79 -10.82
CA LEU A 72 11.69 8.75 -11.58
C LEU A 72 11.63 9.03 -13.08
N GLU A 73 10.49 9.47 -13.61
CA GLU A 73 10.35 9.87 -15.03
C GLU A 73 11.26 11.03 -15.41
N ARG A 74 11.39 12.04 -14.54
CA ARG A 74 12.28 13.18 -14.79
C ARG A 74 13.77 12.78 -14.78
N VAL A 75 14.15 11.80 -13.96
CA VAL A 75 15.54 11.32 -13.86
C VAL A 75 15.86 10.30 -14.96
N MET A 76 15.04 9.25 -15.10
CA MET A 76 15.32 8.11 -15.98
C MET A 76 15.01 8.38 -17.45
N GLY A 77 14.11 9.34 -17.73
CA GLY A 77 13.59 9.57 -19.07
C GLY A 77 12.73 8.41 -19.59
N ALA A 78 12.41 8.43 -20.88
CA ALA A 78 11.49 7.46 -21.49
C ALA A 78 12.17 6.17 -21.97
N THR A 79 13.47 6.20 -22.28
CA THR A 79 14.16 5.11 -22.96
C THR A 79 15.38 4.62 -22.17
N PRO A 80 15.57 3.30 -22.04
CA PRO A 80 16.74 2.75 -21.36
C PRO A 80 18.03 3.06 -22.14
N PRO A 81 19.17 3.21 -21.43
CA PRO A 81 20.50 3.17 -22.02
C PRO A 81 20.74 1.87 -22.82
N ALA A 82 21.58 1.96 -23.86
CA ALA A 82 21.96 0.78 -24.63
C ALA A 82 22.73 -0.25 -23.78
N GLY A 83 22.55 -1.54 -24.08
CA GLY A 83 23.27 -2.64 -23.43
C GLY A 83 22.66 -3.13 -22.11
N LEU A 84 21.48 -2.62 -21.72
CA LEU A 84 20.69 -3.13 -20.61
C LEU A 84 19.70 -4.22 -21.06
N ASP A 85 19.08 -4.88 -20.08
CA ASP A 85 18.06 -5.91 -20.34
C ASP A 85 16.89 -5.28 -21.13
N PRO A 86 16.51 -5.85 -22.30
CA PRO A 86 15.43 -5.29 -23.11
C PRO A 86 14.08 -5.25 -22.40
N ARG A 87 13.86 -6.09 -21.38
CA ARG A 87 12.64 -6.11 -20.57
C ARG A 87 12.47 -4.85 -19.72
N ALA A 88 13.57 -4.22 -19.31
CA ALA A 88 13.52 -3.00 -18.50
C ALA A 88 12.71 -1.89 -19.17
N GLY A 89 12.83 -1.74 -20.50
CA GLY A 89 12.05 -0.77 -21.26
C GLY A 89 10.54 -1.04 -21.20
N ARG A 90 10.13 -2.31 -21.34
CA ARG A 90 8.72 -2.70 -21.25
C ARG A 90 8.17 -2.55 -19.83
N MET A 91 8.96 -2.95 -18.83
CA MET A 91 8.60 -2.76 -17.42
C MET A 91 8.39 -1.28 -17.09
N TRP A 92 9.29 -0.42 -17.57
CA TRP A 92 9.20 1.03 -17.37
C TRP A 92 7.97 1.64 -18.06
N GLU A 93 7.65 1.20 -19.27
CA GLU A 93 6.42 1.61 -19.97
C GLU A 93 5.16 1.25 -19.17
N LEU A 94 5.10 0.05 -18.60
CA LEU A 94 3.96 -0.41 -17.79
C LEU A 94 3.82 0.41 -16.50
N LEU A 95 4.92 0.70 -15.79
CA LEU A 95 4.92 1.54 -14.61
C LEU A 95 4.45 2.97 -14.91
N ARG A 96 4.94 3.57 -16.00
CA ARG A 96 4.53 4.91 -16.43
C ARG A 96 3.06 4.97 -16.82
N THR A 97 2.58 3.95 -17.52
CA THR A 97 1.17 3.83 -17.91
C THR A 97 0.29 3.74 -16.66
N TRP A 98 0.64 2.89 -15.70
CA TRP A 98 -0.08 2.77 -14.43
C TRP A 98 -0.13 4.08 -13.63
N ALA A 99 0.99 4.81 -13.57
CA ALA A 99 1.05 6.11 -12.89
C ALA A 99 0.27 7.21 -13.63
N ALA A 100 0.20 7.15 -14.97
CA ALA A 100 -0.45 8.16 -15.79
C ALA A 100 -1.97 7.95 -15.94
N ASP A 101 -2.41 6.71 -16.18
CA ASP A 101 -3.80 6.38 -16.49
C ASP A 101 -4.70 6.48 -15.26
N ASP A 102 -4.25 5.96 -14.12
CA ASP A 102 -5.07 5.87 -12.90
C ASP A 102 -4.23 6.15 -11.64
N LEU A 103 -3.26 7.07 -11.69
CA LEU A 103 -2.43 7.50 -10.54
C LEU A 103 -1.80 6.37 -9.72
N GLY A 104 -1.65 5.17 -10.28
CA GLY A 104 -1.19 4.00 -9.55
C GLY A 104 -2.23 3.24 -8.73
N HIS A 105 -3.49 3.22 -9.14
CA HIS A 105 -4.51 2.44 -8.46
C HIS A 105 -4.27 0.92 -8.53
N ARG A 106 -4.54 0.22 -7.43
CA ARG A 106 -4.66 -1.25 -7.31
C ARG A 106 -6.14 -1.60 -7.26
N ARG A 107 -6.75 -1.85 -8.42
CA ARG A 107 -8.20 -2.10 -8.56
C ARG A 107 -8.45 -3.24 -9.53
N ASP A 108 -9.63 -3.82 -9.37
CA ASP A 108 -10.26 -4.78 -10.28
C ASP A 108 -11.67 -4.21 -10.52
N HIS A 109 -11.80 -3.41 -11.58
CA HIS A 109 -13.00 -2.67 -11.96
C HIS A 109 -14.08 -3.55 -12.57
N ASP A 110 -13.72 -4.60 -13.30
CA ASP A 110 -14.67 -5.50 -13.96
C ASP A 110 -14.98 -6.78 -13.16
N ALA A 111 -14.34 -6.93 -12.01
CA ALA A 111 -14.50 -8.02 -11.04
C ALA A 111 -14.15 -9.39 -11.64
N ASP A 112 -13.11 -9.44 -12.48
CA ASP A 112 -12.58 -10.67 -13.08
C ASP A 112 -11.54 -11.38 -12.19
N GLY A 113 -11.11 -10.73 -11.09
CA GLY A 113 -10.14 -11.23 -10.13
C GLY A 113 -8.71 -10.73 -10.37
N GLU A 114 -8.49 -9.85 -11.34
CA GLU A 114 -7.18 -9.32 -11.71
C GLU A 114 -7.11 -7.80 -11.56
N TYR A 115 -5.91 -7.31 -11.25
CA TYR A 115 -5.69 -5.87 -11.23
C TYR A 115 -5.66 -5.29 -12.65
N GLU A 116 -6.26 -4.11 -12.89
CA GLU A 116 -6.21 -3.44 -14.21
C GLU A 116 -4.76 -3.24 -14.71
N HIS A 117 -3.86 -2.98 -13.77
CA HIS A 117 -2.43 -2.81 -14.02
C HIS A 117 -1.58 -3.86 -13.27
N ALA A 118 -2.03 -5.12 -13.27
CA ALA A 118 -1.40 -6.24 -12.57
C ALA A 118 0.12 -6.35 -12.77
N GLN A 119 0.63 -6.06 -13.98
CA GLN A 119 2.06 -6.08 -14.24
C GLN A 119 2.82 -4.93 -13.59
N ALA A 120 2.27 -3.72 -13.62
CA ALA A 120 2.91 -2.58 -12.98
C ALA A 120 2.99 -2.77 -11.46
N VAL A 121 1.94 -3.36 -10.87
CA VAL A 121 1.93 -3.74 -9.45
C VAL A 121 3.03 -4.77 -9.16
N ALA A 122 3.12 -5.85 -9.96
CA ALA A 122 4.18 -6.86 -9.83
C ALA A 122 5.59 -6.24 -9.90
N ILE A 123 5.80 -5.37 -10.88
CA ILE A 123 7.08 -4.72 -11.11
C ILE A 123 7.46 -3.77 -9.97
N MET A 124 6.53 -2.92 -9.53
CA MET A 124 6.80 -1.96 -8.45
C MET A 124 7.07 -2.69 -7.14
N ASP A 125 6.30 -3.73 -6.82
CA ASP A 125 6.51 -4.53 -5.61
C ASP A 125 7.87 -5.23 -5.64
N ALA A 126 8.25 -5.82 -6.78
CA ALA A 126 9.56 -6.44 -6.94
C ALA A 126 10.73 -5.44 -6.93
N TRP A 127 10.55 -4.26 -7.49
CA TRP A 127 11.60 -3.24 -7.52
C TRP A 127 11.81 -2.57 -6.16
N TRP A 128 10.73 -2.39 -5.40
CA TRP A 128 10.77 -1.83 -4.04
C TRP A 128 11.14 -2.86 -2.96
N GLY A 129 11.08 -4.17 -3.25
CA GLY A 129 11.39 -5.21 -2.27
C GLY A 129 10.20 -5.66 -1.42
N ASP A 130 8.98 -5.53 -1.94
CA ASP A 130 7.73 -5.99 -1.32
C ASP A 130 7.36 -7.42 -1.75
N THR A 131 8.34 -8.26 -2.10
CA THR A 131 8.07 -9.66 -2.46
C THR A 131 8.19 -10.60 -1.24
N PRO A 132 7.41 -11.70 -1.20
CA PRO A 132 7.49 -12.68 -0.11
C PRO A 132 8.88 -13.30 0.07
N GLU A 133 9.61 -13.52 -1.03
CA GLU A 133 10.87 -14.27 -1.04
C GLU A 133 12.06 -13.43 -0.55
N HIS A 134 12.01 -12.11 -0.74
CA HIS A 134 13.14 -11.23 -0.44
C HIS A 134 12.69 -9.89 0.18
N PRO A 135 12.04 -9.93 1.36
CA PRO A 135 11.68 -8.70 2.07
C PRO A 135 12.94 -7.87 2.32
N ASP A 136 12.83 -6.56 2.13
CA ASP A 136 13.89 -5.57 2.39
C ASP A 136 15.10 -5.61 1.43
N SER A 137 15.03 -6.36 0.32
CA SER A 137 16.04 -6.34 -0.76
C SER A 137 15.71 -5.34 -1.88
N SER A 138 15.48 -4.10 -1.48
CA SER A 138 14.93 -3.07 -2.37
C SER A 138 15.95 -2.56 -3.39
N ARG A 139 15.92 -3.15 -4.59
CA ARG A 139 16.80 -2.76 -5.71
C ARG A 139 16.70 -1.27 -6.06
N LEU A 140 15.51 -0.67 -5.92
CA LEU A 140 15.33 0.78 -6.11
C LEU A 140 16.09 1.58 -5.04
N ILE A 141 15.91 1.23 -3.76
CA ILE A 141 16.60 1.90 -2.65
C ILE A 141 18.11 1.70 -2.78
N ASP A 142 18.56 0.50 -3.12
CA ASP A 142 19.97 0.16 -3.27
C ASP A 142 20.64 0.99 -4.38
N ALA A 143 19.93 1.15 -5.51
CA ALA A 143 20.38 1.99 -6.61
C ALA A 143 20.65 3.44 -6.19
N ILE A 144 19.81 3.97 -5.29
CA ILE A 144 19.86 5.34 -4.77
C ILE A 144 20.91 5.45 -3.66
N PHE A 145 20.88 4.58 -2.64
CA PHE A 145 21.54 4.82 -1.35
C PHE A 145 22.81 3.99 -1.08
N GLU A 146 23.02 2.84 -1.73
CA GLU A 146 24.14 1.94 -1.41
C GLU A 146 25.49 2.31 -2.07
N ALA A 147 25.56 3.42 -2.81
CA ALA A 147 26.79 3.85 -3.48
C ALA A 147 27.97 4.07 -2.51
N GLY A 148 28.90 3.10 -2.45
CA GLY A 148 30.18 3.26 -1.74
C GLY A 148 30.05 3.45 -0.22
N GLN A 149 28.94 2.97 0.38
CA GLN A 149 28.78 2.96 1.83
C GLN A 149 29.21 1.59 2.40
N PRO A 150 29.92 1.56 3.54
CA PRO A 150 30.29 0.31 4.21
C PRO A 150 29.15 -0.28 5.07
N ILE A 151 28.07 0.48 5.27
CA ILE A 151 26.94 0.16 6.13
C ILE A 151 25.67 0.61 5.40
N ASP A 152 24.62 -0.22 5.42
CA ASP A 152 23.29 0.15 4.94
C ASP A 152 22.73 1.27 5.83
N PRO A 153 22.39 2.45 5.27
CA PRO A 153 21.85 3.55 6.05
C PRO A 153 20.48 3.24 6.67
N PHE A 154 19.63 2.43 6.04
CA PHE A 154 18.30 2.08 6.54
C PHE A 154 18.43 1.10 7.71
N GLU A 155 19.28 0.08 7.59
CA GLU A 155 19.62 -0.82 8.70
C GLU A 155 20.20 -0.03 9.89
N ALA A 156 21.14 0.88 9.63
CA ALA A 156 21.76 1.70 10.69
C ALA A 156 20.76 2.62 11.40
N LEU A 157 19.68 3.02 10.74
CA LEU A 157 18.60 3.82 11.31
C LEU A 157 17.52 2.96 11.98
N GLY A 158 17.57 1.63 11.84
CA GLY A 158 16.47 0.74 12.23
C GLY A 158 15.19 1.05 11.45
N LEU A 159 15.32 1.62 10.25
CA LEU A 159 14.20 2.02 9.41
C LEU A 159 13.96 0.92 8.38
N GLU A 160 12.85 0.22 8.50
CA GLU A 160 12.41 -0.74 7.47
C GLU A 160 12.17 -0.02 6.14
N VAL A 161 12.47 -0.69 5.03
CA VAL A 161 12.27 -0.13 3.69
C VAL A 161 10.83 -0.28 3.22
N SER A 162 10.25 -1.44 3.52
CA SER A 162 8.94 -1.88 3.07
C SER A 162 7.95 -1.98 4.23
N ASP A 163 6.70 -1.60 3.98
CA ASP A 163 5.60 -1.88 4.90
C ASP A 163 5.12 -3.33 4.69
N GLY A 164 5.45 -4.21 5.62
CA GLY A 164 5.05 -5.62 5.57
C GLY A 164 3.54 -5.88 5.59
N ASN A 165 2.70 -4.87 5.89
CA ASN A 165 1.25 -5.02 5.95
C ASN A 165 0.60 -5.34 4.60
N LEU A 166 1.15 -4.84 3.48
CA LEU A 166 0.68 -5.16 2.12
C LEU A 166 0.69 -6.68 1.89
N ARG A 167 1.79 -7.34 2.23
CA ARG A 167 1.94 -8.80 2.18
C ARG A 167 1.21 -9.53 3.30
N GLY A 168 0.86 -8.82 4.37
CA GLY A 168 0.23 -9.37 5.56
C GLY A 168 -1.27 -9.56 5.44
N HIS A 169 -1.87 -9.27 4.28
CA HIS A 169 -3.33 -9.23 4.08
C HIS A 169 -4.03 -8.19 4.98
N VAL A 170 -3.40 -7.01 5.14
CA VAL A 170 -3.85 -5.92 6.00
C VAL A 170 -3.95 -4.61 5.22
N GLY A 171 -5.04 -3.87 5.44
CA GLY A 171 -5.35 -2.60 4.75
C GLY A 171 -4.71 -1.34 5.33
N SER A 172 -3.57 -1.43 6.01
CA SER A 172 -2.80 -0.26 6.47
C SER A 172 -1.46 -0.27 5.77
N ALA A 173 -1.20 0.71 4.91
CA ALA A 173 0.04 0.77 4.14
C ALA A 173 0.66 2.17 4.17
N PHE A 174 1.95 2.22 3.78
CA PHE A 174 2.71 3.45 3.51
C PHE A 174 2.80 4.42 4.70
N GLN A 175 2.69 3.91 5.93
CA GLN A 175 2.61 4.76 7.12
C GLN A 175 3.96 5.33 7.53
N ASP A 176 4.90 4.46 7.81
CA ASP A 176 6.27 4.78 8.20
C ASP A 176 7.19 4.28 7.07
N HIS A 177 8.48 4.05 7.29
CA HIS A 177 9.41 3.41 6.32
C HIS A 177 10.09 4.38 5.34
N ALA A 178 10.85 3.82 4.40
CA ALA A 178 11.77 4.55 3.53
C ALA A 178 11.11 5.48 2.49
N TYR A 179 9.78 5.46 2.29
CA TYR A 179 9.10 6.10 1.15
C TYR A 179 9.51 7.57 0.88
N ALA A 180 9.69 8.37 1.94
CA ALA A 180 10.05 9.77 1.78
C ALA A 180 11.51 10.01 1.35
N HIS A 181 12.39 9.01 1.50
CA HIS A 181 13.83 9.14 1.26
C HIS A 181 14.16 9.20 -0.23
N PRO A 182 13.71 8.27 -1.10
CA PRO A 182 13.88 8.40 -2.56
C PRO A 182 13.32 9.70 -3.10
N HIS A 183 12.12 10.08 -2.66
CA HIS A 183 11.50 11.33 -3.10
C HIS A 183 12.39 12.54 -2.79
N LYS A 184 12.96 12.60 -1.58
CA LYS A 184 13.86 13.71 -1.19
C LYS A 184 15.18 13.71 -1.96
N ASP A 185 15.80 12.55 -2.11
CA ASP A 185 17.10 12.43 -2.80
C ASP A 185 16.98 12.71 -4.30
N LEU A 186 15.96 12.16 -4.97
CA LEU A 186 15.74 12.41 -6.40
C LEU A 186 15.45 13.90 -6.67
N ARG A 187 14.74 14.59 -5.77
CA ARG A 187 14.59 16.05 -5.87
C ARG A 187 15.92 16.79 -5.76
N GLN A 188 16.83 16.35 -4.88
CA GLN A 188 18.19 16.89 -4.84
C GLN A 188 18.99 16.62 -6.11
N VAL A 189 18.88 15.42 -6.70
CA VAL A 189 19.49 15.09 -8.01
C VAL A 189 18.98 16.02 -9.10
N LEU A 190 17.67 16.27 -9.12
CA LEU A 190 17.00 17.12 -10.10
C LEU A 190 17.25 18.62 -9.88
N GLY A 191 17.85 19.01 -8.76
CA GLY A 191 18.07 20.41 -8.39
C GLY A 191 16.81 21.16 -7.97
N ASP A 192 15.76 20.44 -7.56
CA ASP A 192 14.54 21.04 -7.01
C ASP A 192 14.79 21.64 -5.62
N ASP A 193 13.95 22.60 -5.21
CA ASP A 193 14.02 23.18 -3.86
C ASP A 193 13.62 22.16 -2.78
N VAL A 194 14.60 21.67 -2.01
CA VAL A 194 14.37 20.70 -0.93
C VAL A 194 14.54 21.36 0.43
N THR A 195 13.46 21.39 1.22
CA THR A 195 13.53 21.79 2.64
C THR A 195 14.34 20.77 3.44
N ASP A 196 15.25 21.28 4.27
CA ASP A 196 16.16 20.49 5.10
C ASP A 196 16.85 19.37 4.31
N PRO A 197 17.60 19.66 3.23
CA PRO A 197 18.16 18.64 2.36
C PRO A 197 19.07 17.68 3.15
N PHE A 198 19.22 16.46 2.65
CA PHE A 198 20.26 15.55 3.13
C PHE A 198 21.64 16.23 3.01
N SER A 199 22.56 15.86 3.90
CA SER A 199 23.92 16.40 3.91
C SER A 199 24.73 16.09 2.63
N ARG A 200 24.24 15.16 1.82
CA ARG A 200 24.75 14.77 0.52
C ARG A 200 23.59 14.27 -0.35
N THR A 201 23.79 14.30 -1.66
CA THR A 201 22.91 13.59 -2.61
C THR A 201 23.48 12.21 -2.86
N TYR A 202 22.66 11.17 -2.73
CA TYR A 202 23.06 9.77 -2.74
C TYR A 202 23.03 9.18 -4.16
N CYS A 203 21.92 9.29 -4.87
CA CYS A 203 21.78 8.69 -6.18
C CYS A 203 22.77 9.32 -7.16
N GLY A 204 23.61 8.47 -7.77
CA GLY A 204 24.64 8.93 -8.70
C GLY A 204 25.65 9.93 -8.10
N ASN A 205 25.70 10.12 -6.78
CA ASN A 205 26.39 11.23 -6.11
C ASN A 205 25.90 12.62 -6.58
N GLY A 206 24.61 12.76 -6.93
CA GLY A 206 24.01 14.00 -7.41
C GLY A 206 24.17 14.25 -8.92
N ASP A 207 24.80 13.34 -9.66
CA ASP A 207 24.83 13.39 -11.13
C ASP A 207 23.57 12.70 -11.71
N PRO A 208 22.72 13.43 -12.46
CA PRO A 208 21.47 12.89 -12.99
C PRO A 208 21.66 11.70 -13.94
N ASP A 209 22.67 11.74 -14.83
CA ASP A 209 22.91 10.67 -15.80
C ASP A 209 23.39 9.40 -15.09
N ARG A 210 24.26 9.55 -14.08
CA ARG A 210 24.70 8.43 -13.25
C ARG A 210 23.58 7.87 -12.37
N CYS A 211 22.69 8.72 -11.88
CA CYS A 211 21.51 8.30 -11.13
C CYS A 211 20.55 7.51 -12.03
N ALA A 212 20.24 8.03 -13.22
CA ALA A 212 19.43 7.35 -14.23
C ALA A 212 20.02 5.98 -14.60
N GLN A 213 21.33 5.91 -14.87
CA GLN A 213 22.00 4.65 -15.19
C GLN A 213 21.86 3.61 -14.07
N ARG A 214 21.96 4.03 -12.81
CA ARG A 214 21.79 3.13 -11.65
C ARG A 214 20.37 2.60 -11.54
N LEU A 215 19.38 3.48 -11.65
CA LEU A 215 17.97 3.10 -11.62
C LEU A 215 17.62 2.12 -12.76
N TRP A 216 18.09 2.40 -13.97
CA TRP A 216 17.90 1.50 -15.11
C TRP A 216 18.58 0.13 -14.94
N THR A 217 19.79 0.10 -14.36
CA THR A 217 20.44 -1.16 -14.00
C THR A 217 19.63 -1.93 -12.96
N SER A 218 19.14 -1.26 -11.92
CA SER A 218 18.32 -1.91 -10.89
C SER A 218 17.02 -2.49 -11.44
N LEU A 219 16.38 -1.82 -12.40
CA LEU A 219 15.19 -2.35 -13.07
C LEU A 219 15.51 -3.58 -13.94
N SER A 220 16.71 -3.63 -14.54
CA SER A 220 17.19 -4.82 -15.26
C SER A 220 17.43 -6.01 -14.31
N GLU A 221 17.94 -5.74 -13.11
CA GLU A 221 18.11 -6.76 -12.06
C GLU A 221 16.77 -7.23 -11.50
N THR A 222 15.77 -6.34 -11.42
CA THR A 222 14.39 -6.70 -11.06
C THR A 222 13.76 -7.63 -12.11
N ALA A 223 14.05 -7.44 -13.40
CA ALA A 223 13.57 -8.35 -14.45
C ALA A 223 14.03 -9.80 -14.24
N ALA A 224 15.25 -10.01 -13.77
CA ALA A 224 15.75 -11.35 -13.46
C ALA A 224 15.01 -12.00 -12.28
N ALA A 225 14.70 -11.22 -11.24
CA ALA A 225 13.93 -11.69 -10.09
C ALA A 225 12.49 -12.05 -10.48
N LEU A 226 11.84 -11.22 -11.29
CA LEU A 226 10.48 -11.49 -11.79
C LEU A 226 10.43 -12.69 -12.72
N GLU A 227 11.46 -12.91 -13.56
CA GLU A 227 11.53 -14.13 -14.37
C GLU A 227 11.62 -15.40 -13.52
N GLU A 228 12.41 -15.37 -12.46
CA GLU A 228 12.50 -16.48 -11.51
C GLU A 228 11.16 -16.73 -10.82
N GLU A 229 10.49 -15.66 -10.36
CA GLU A 229 9.22 -15.73 -9.66
C GLU A 229 8.09 -16.27 -10.54
N PHE A 230 7.92 -15.73 -11.74
CA PHE A 230 6.83 -16.10 -12.65
C PHE A 230 7.17 -17.25 -13.59
N GLY A 231 8.43 -17.73 -13.57
CA GLY A 231 8.89 -18.84 -14.41
C GLY A 231 8.93 -18.53 -15.92
N THR A 232 8.92 -17.27 -16.30
CA THR A 232 8.89 -16.83 -17.70
C THR A 232 9.60 -15.49 -17.90
N ALA A 233 10.28 -15.31 -19.03
CA ALA A 233 10.88 -14.04 -19.42
C ALA A 233 9.89 -13.04 -20.04
N ASP A 234 8.65 -13.46 -20.27
CA ASP A 234 7.58 -12.63 -20.82
C ASP A 234 7.04 -11.64 -19.76
N VAL A 235 7.38 -10.36 -19.92
CA VAL A 235 6.99 -9.28 -19.01
C VAL A 235 5.47 -9.15 -18.90
N ASP A 236 4.73 -9.41 -19.99
CA ASP A 236 3.28 -9.24 -19.98
C ASP A 236 2.58 -10.34 -19.16
N ALA A 237 3.29 -11.43 -18.84
CA ALA A 237 2.81 -12.53 -18.01
C ALA A 237 3.09 -12.35 -16.50
N TRP A 238 3.88 -11.35 -16.10
CA TRP A 238 4.19 -11.07 -14.69
C TRP A 238 3.04 -10.34 -14.01
N ARG A 239 1.97 -11.05 -13.66
CA ARG A 239 0.72 -10.46 -13.14
C ARG A 239 0.55 -10.78 -11.66
N ARG A 240 0.41 -9.75 -10.82
CA ARG A 240 -0.10 -9.92 -9.45
C ARG A 240 -1.59 -10.20 -9.47
N GLU A 241 -2.03 -11.04 -8.55
CA GLU A 241 -3.45 -11.35 -8.34
C GLU A 241 -4.00 -10.55 -7.16
N VAL A 242 -5.31 -10.27 -7.15
CA VAL A 242 -5.97 -9.65 -5.99
C VAL A 242 -5.77 -10.47 -4.71
N ALA A 243 -5.62 -11.80 -4.84
CA ALA A 243 -5.39 -12.70 -3.73
C ALA A 243 -4.02 -12.54 -3.05
N ASP A 244 -3.07 -11.84 -3.69
CA ASP A 244 -1.72 -11.63 -3.16
C ASP A 244 -1.71 -10.63 -1.99
N ASP A 245 -2.61 -9.64 -1.99
CA ASP A 245 -2.68 -8.55 -1.00
C ASP A 245 -4.12 -8.28 -0.48
N ASP A 246 -5.08 -9.17 -0.76
CA ASP A 246 -6.45 -9.09 -0.25
C ASP A 246 -6.50 -8.90 1.27
N ILE A 247 -7.48 -8.16 1.79
CA ILE A 247 -7.61 -7.94 3.23
C ILE A 247 -8.36 -9.11 3.85
N ARG A 248 -7.71 -9.78 4.81
CA ARG A 248 -8.26 -10.93 5.54
C ARG A 248 -8.57 -10.54 6.97
N HIS A 249 -9.85 -10.63 7.33
CA HIS A 249 -10.31 -10.26 8.66
C HIS A 249 -10.15 -11.42 9.64
N VAL A 250 -9.61 -11.15 10.83
CA VAL A 250 -9.56 -12.12 11.92
C VAL A 250 -10.97 -12.33 12.48
N ALA A 251 -11.49 -13.56 12.36
CA ALA A 251 -12.77 -13.92 12.93
C ALA A 251 -12.66 -14.14 14.45
N VAL A 252 -13.41 -13.36 15.23
CA VAL A 252 -13.54 -13.52 16.70
C VAL A 252 -14.86 -14.25 17.05
N GLY A 253 -15.68 -14.61 16.05
CA GLY A 253 -16.97 -15.29 16.21
C GLY A 253 -17.09 -16.58 15.40
N VAL A 254 -18.28 -17.20 15.42
CA VAL A 254 -18.57 -18.46 14.70
C VAL A 254 -18.63 -18.26 13.17
N VAL A 255 -18.82 -17.03 12.72
CA VAL A 255 -18.91 -16.67 11.31
C VAL A 255 -17.79 -15.69 10.99
N GLY A 256 -16.95 -16.03 10.02
CA GLY A 256 -15.96 -15.11 9.44
C GLY A 256 -16.59 -14.21 8.39
N VAL A 257 -15.83 -13.21 7.94
CA VAL A 257 -16.21 -12.40 6.78
C VAL A 257 -15.31 -12.79 5.60
N PRO A 258 -15.83 -12.75 4.35
CA PRO A 258 -14.99 -12.93 3.16
C PRO A 258 -13.84 -11.93 3.14
N ALA A 259 -12.76 -12.31 2.46
CA ALA A 259 -11.72 -11.35 2.10
C ALA A 259 -12.31 -10.27 1.19
N ILE A 260 -11.69 -9.09 1.23
CA ILE A 260 -12.03 -7.96 0.37
C ILE A 260 -10.79 -7.52 -0.39
N HIS A 261 -10.97 -6.87 -1.53
CA HIS A 261 -9.85 -6.32 -2.30
C HIS A 261 -9.04 -5.36 -1.43
N TRP A 262 -7.75 -5.26 -1.72
CA TRP A 262 -6.86 -4.40 -0.96
C TRP A 262 -7.34 -2.94 -0.99
N GLN A 263 -7.31 -2.30 0.17
CA GLN A 263 -7.53 -0.87 0.32
C GLN A 263 -6.79 -0.36 1.57
N ASN A 264 -5.98 0.69 1.42
CA ASN A 264 -5.38 1.44 2.49
C ASN A 264 -6.42 2.35 3.15
N ARG A 265 -7.30 1.80 4.01
CA ARG A 265 -8.49 2.50 4.51
C ARG A 265 -8.73 2.22 6.00
N PRO A 266 -9.26 3.19 6.77
CA PRO A 266 -9.68 2.93 8.15
C PRO A 266 -10.82 1.90 8.24
N THR A 267 -10.90 1.23 9.39
CA THR A 267 -11.93 0.23 9.73
C THR A 267 -13.36 0.77 9.63
N PHE A 268 -13.56 2.08 9.86
CA PHE A 268 -14.84 2.76 9.67
C PHE A 268 -14.60 4.14 9.03
N GLN A 269 -15.61 4.65 8.34
CA GLN A 269 -15.60 6.02 7.82
C GLN A 269 -16.87 6.75 8.26
N GLN A 270 -16.73 8.05 8.52
CA GLN A 270 -17.83 8.94 8.83
C GLN A 270 -17.67 10.19 7.97
N VAL A 271 -18.77 10.63 7.38
CA VAL A 271 -18.83 11.86 6.61
C VAL A 271 -19.96 12.69 7.21
N VAL A 272 -19.63 13.88 7.68
CA VAL A 272 -20.50 14.72 8.49
C VAL A 272 -20.49 16.12 7.93
N ASP A 273 -21.67 16.65 7.65
CA ASP A 273 -21.88 18.08 7.40
C ASP A 273 -22.49 18.71 8.66
N VAL A 274 -21.90 19.79 9.13
CA VAL A 274 -22.32 20.49 10.35
C VAL A 274 -23.16 21.70 9.96
N GLY A 275 -24.45 21.64 10.27
CA GLY A 275 -25.39 22.75 10.02
C GLY A 275 -26.21 22.62 8.74
N GLY A 276 -26.06 21.53 7.99
CA GLY A 276 -27.02 21.17 6.95
C GLY A 276 -28.39 20.88 7.56
N THR A 277 -29.43 21.57 7.07
CA THR A 277 -30.80 21.13 7.29
C THR A 277 -31.14 20.07 6.24
N LEU A 278 -31.76 18.96 6.65
CA LEU A 278 -32.29 17.92 5.75
C LEU A 278 -33.53 18.41 4.97
N ASP A 279 -33.55 19.67 4.55
CA ASP A 279 -34.76 20.34 4.06
C ASP A 279 -35.11 19.97 2.61
N GLU A 280 -34.23 19.25 1.90
CA GLU A 280 -34.60 18.54 0.68
C GLU A 280 -34.37 17.03 0.86
N PRO A 281 -35.39 16.18 0.62
CA PRO A 281 -35.16 14.76 0.49
C PRO A 281 -34.20 14.56 -0.67
N VAL A 282 -32.97 14.15 -0.39
CA VAL A 282 -32.05 13.64 -1.39
C VAL A 282 -32.78 12.49 -2.08
N ALA A 283 -33.24 12.72 -3.31
CA ALA A 283 -33.79 11.65 -4.12
C ALA A 283 -32.71 10.56 -4.18
N PRO A 284 -33.02 9.30 -3.83
CA PRO A 284 -32.03 8.25 -3.92
C PRO A 284 -31.47 8.26 -5.34
N ALA A 285 -30.14 8.30 -5.47
CA ALA A 285 -29.49 8.07 -6.75
C ALA A 285 -30.12 6.82 -7.38
N PRO A 286 -30.40 6.80 -8.70
CA PRO A 286 -31.07 5.68 -9.33
C PRO A 286 -30.28 4.41 -9.02
N VAL A 287 -30.90 3.51 -8.25
CA VAL A 287 -30.34 2.21 -7.91
C VAL A 287 -30.17 1.47 -9.22
N ARG A 288 -28.92 1.26 -9.66
CA ARG A 288 -28.62 0.28 -10.69
C ARG A 288 -29.18 -1.06 -10.20
N PRO A 289 -29.98 -1.79 -11.00
CA PRO A 289 -30.56 -3.04 -10.56
C PRO A 289 -29.44 -3.97 -10.11
N ALA A 290 -29.55 -4.46 -8.87
CA ALA A 290 -28.64 -5.48 -8.37
C ALA A 290 -28.65 -6.65 -9.36
N PRO A 291 -27.47 -7.22 -9.70
CA PRO A 291 -27.47 -8.51 -10.37
C PRO A 291 -28.32 -9.48 -9.53
N GLY A 292 -29.20 -10.22 -10.20
CA GLY A 292 -30.11 -11.16 -9.55
C GLY A 292 -29.38 -12.12 -8.61
N PRO A 293 -30.10 -12.74 -7.65
CA PRO A 293 -29.48 -13.55 -6.61
C PRO A 293 -28.54 -14.59 -7.24
N ARG A 294 -27.24 -14.42 -7.04
CA ARG A 294 -26.26 -15.46 -7.33
C ARG A 294 -26.51 -16.59 -6.33
N PRO A 295 -26.62 -17.85 -6.78
CA PRO A 295 -26.78 -18.96 -5.86
C PRO A 295 -25.59 -18.97 -4.89
N LEU A 296 -25.89 -19.13 -3.60
CA LEU A 296 -24.88 -19.33 -2.57
C LEU A 296 -23.94 -20.47 -3.01
N PRO A 297 -22.61 -20.35 -2.85
CA PRO A 297 -21.72 -21.45 -3.12
C PRO A 297 -22.13 -22.64 -2.25
N ALA A 298 -22.51 -23.73 -2.90
CA ALA A 298 -22.69 -25.00 -2.23
C ALA A 298 -21.35 -25.35 -1.60
N THR A 299 -21.27 -25.33 -0.27
CA THR A 299 -20.13 -25.89 0.45
C THR A 299 -20.09 -27.38 0.13
N GLY A 300 -19.32 -27.74 -0.91
CA GLY A 300 -18.89 -29.09 -1.18
C GLY A 300 -18.02 -29.54 -0.04
N GLY A 301 -18.61 -30.25 0.92
CA GLY A 301 -17.93 -30.78 2.08
C GLY A 301 -18.73 -31.92 2.66
N GLY A 302 -18.54 -33.12 2.11
CA GLY A 302 -18.99 -34.35 2.74
C GLY A 302 -18.27 -34.52 4.07
N ALA A 303 -18.89 -34.06 5.15
CA ALA A 303 -18.52 -34.40 6.52
C ALA A 303 -19.70 -35.16 7.14
N SER A 304 -19.46 -36.45 7.39
CA SER A 304 -20.40 -37.41 7.97
C SER A 304 -21.11 -36.89 9.21
N LEU A 305 -22.43 -37.03 9.23
CA LEU A 305 -23.37 -36.74 10.34
C LEU A 305 -23.20 -37.64 11.58
N LEU A 306 -21.98 -37.93 12.02
CA LEU A 306 -21.70 -38.81 13.17
C LEU A 306 -20.98 -38.15 14.35
N GLY A 307 -20.69 -36.84 14.28
CA GLY A 307 -19.91 -36.14 15.31
C GLY A 307 -20.67 -35.43 16.43
N LEU A 308 -22.01 -35.28 16.35
CA LEU A 308 -22.74 -34.37 17.26
C LEU A 308 -23.59 -35.04 18.35
N ALA A 309 -23.33 -36.31 18.68
CA ALA A 309 -24.07 -37.03 19.73
C ALA A 309 -23.32 -37.22 21.06
N LEU A 310 -22.05 -36.79 21.19
CA LEU A 310 -21.23 -37.13 22.37
C LEU A 310 -20.96 -36.00 23.39
N LEU A 311 -21.49 -34.79 23.20
CA LEU A 311 -21.27 -33.67 24.13
C LEU A 311 -22.45 -33.37 25.08
N LEU A 312 -23.49 -34.21 25.11
CA LEU A 312 -24.66 -34.04 26.00
C LEU A 312 -24.72 -35.01 27.20
N LEU A 313 -23.69 -35.82 27.45
CA LEU A 313 -23.70 -36.81 28.55
C LEU A 313 -22.65 -36.62 29.66
N ALA A 314 -21.85 -35.56 29.63
CA ALA A 314 -20.86 -35.26 30.70
C ALA A 314 -21.33 -34.19 31.71
N GLY A 315 -22.65 -33.96 31.83
CA GLY A 315 -23.24 -32.93 32.71
C GLY A 315 -23.92 -33.45 33.99
N LEU A 316 -23.98 -34.76 34.21
CA LEU A 316 -24.60 -35.34 35.42
C LEU A 316 -23.65 -36.34 36.09
N SER A 317 -22.70 -35.84 36.87
CA SER A 317 -22.25 -36.44 38.12
C SER A 317 -21.10 -35.64 38.69
N LEU A 318 -21.39 -34.75 39.65
CA LEU A 318 -20.52 -34.40 40.78
C LEU A 318 -21.30 -33.46 41.70
N ARG A 319 -22.34 -34.01 42.34
CA ARG A 319 -22.98 -33.40 43.50
C ARG A 319 -22.38 -34.06 44.75
N GLY A 320 -21.63 -33.28 45.51
CA GLY A 320 -21.38 -33.54 46.92
C GLY A 320 -19.93 -33.86 47.29
N ARG A 321 -19.20 -32.84 47.76
CA ARG A 321 -18.37 -32.96 48.97
C ARG A 321 -18.16 -31.58 49.60
N ARG A 322 -18.19 -31.59 50.92
CA ARG A 322 -18.45 -30.49 51.85
C ARG A 322 -17.29 -29.49 51.94
N ARG A 323 -17.63 -28.25 52.27
CA ARG A 323 -16.73 -27.18 52.72
C ARG A 323 -16.18 -27.50 54.12
N GLU A 324 -14.88 -27.31 54.32
CA GLU A 324 -14.28 -26.92 55.60
C GLU A 324 -13.32 -25.73 55.37
N PRO A 325 -13.21 -24.79 56.32
CA PRO A 325 -12.47 -23.54 56.14
C PRO A 325 -11.05 -23.64 56.68
N LEU A 326 -10.07 -23.03 56.01
CA LEU A 326 -8.72 -22.86 56.54
C LEU A 326 -8.29 -21.40 56.52
N ALA A 327 -8.41 -20.82 57.72
CA ALA A 327 -7.53 -19.89 58.41
C ALA A 327 -6.64 -18.93 57.59
N THR A 328 -6.89 -17.65 57.83
CA THR A 328 -5.93 -16.55 57.80
C THR A 328 -4.65 -16.86 58.59
N ARG A 329 -3.48 -16.58 58.00
CA ARG A 329 -2.32 -16.02 58.72
C ARG A 329 -1.54 -15.08 57.80
N ARG A 330 -0.99 -14.07 58.48
CA ARG A 330 -0.25 -12.89 58.02
C ARG A 330 0.91 -13.19 57.08
#